data_AF-A0A0N0S244-F1
#
_entry.id   AF-A0A0N0S244-F1
#
_cell.length_a   1.000
_cell.length_b   1.000
_cell.length_c   1.000
_cell.angle_alpha   90.00
_cell.angle_beta   90.00
_cell.angle_gamma   90.00
#
_symmetry.space_group_name_H-M   'P 1'
#
loop_
_entity.id
_entity.type
_entity.pdbx_description
1 polymer ?
#
loop_
_entity_poly.entity_id
_entity_poly.type
_entity_poly.pdbx_seq_one_letter_code
_entity_poly.pdbx_strand_id
1 'polypeptide(L)' 'MRKVRGVQALVDYLESINCPIGQSTIYGLMRTDSIPFNRPAPRVLLFDLDDIDSWLGGELNEH' A
#
# COMPACT_ATOMS: atom_id res chain seq x y z
N MET A 1 -0.11 -9.25 10.37
CA MET A 1 -1.28 -9.62 9.53
C MET A 1 -2.43 -8.64 9.74
N ARG A 2 -2.30 -7.44 9.15
CA ARG A 2 -3.39 -6.48 9.01
C ARG A 2 -3.58 -6.33 7.51
N LYS A 3 -4.76 -6.62 6.98
CA LYS A 3 -4.99 -6.60 5.52
C LYS A 3 -6.14 -5.68 5.18
N VAL A 4 -5.98 -4.90 4.13
CA VAL A 4 -7.03 -4.04 3.57
C VAL A 4 -7.33 -4.45 2.14
N ARG A 5 -8.60 -4.34 1.74
CA ARG A 5 -9.09 -4.75 0.43
C ARG A 5 -9.33 -3.52 -0.43
N GLY A 6 -8.67 -3.47 -1.58
CA GLY A 6 -8.84 -2.41 -2.57
C GLY A 6 -8.01 -1.15 -2.25
N VAL A 7 -7.86 -0.30 -3.27
CA VAL A 7 -7.03 0.91 -3.20
C VAL A 7 -7.61 1.92 -2.23
N GLN A 8 -8.94 2.10 -2.20
CA GLN A 8 -9.59 3.05 -1.29
C GLN A 8 -9.22 2.77 0.17
N ALA A 9 -9.37 1.52 0.63
CA ALA A 9 -9.04 1.15 2.00
C ALA A 9 -7.55 1.34 2.35
N LEU A 10 -6.65 1.26 1.36
CA LEU A 10 -5.25 1.60 1.55
C LEU A 10 -5.06 3.12 1.68
N VAL A 11 -5.75 3.93 0.88
CA VAL A 11 -5.72 5.40 1.02
C VAL A 11 -6.18 5.82 2.41
N ASP A 12 -7.31 5.30 2.88
CA ASP A 12 -7.84 5.60 4.22
C ASP A 12 -6.82 5.24 5.33
N TYR A 13 -6.12 4.10 5.17
CA TYR A 13 -5.04 3.71 6.09
C TYR A 13 -3.88 4.69 6.06
N LEU A 14 -3.40 5.03 4.86
CA LEU A 14 -2.28 5.92 4.64
C LEU A 14 -2.57 7.34 5.19
N GLU A 15 -3.79 7.83 5.02
CA GLU A 15 -4.25 9.07 5.66
C GLU A 15 -4.24 8.97 7.19
N SER A 16 -4.69 7.84 7.76
CA SER A 16 -4.70 7.62 9.20
C SER A 16 -3.31 7.62 9.84
N ILE A 17 -2.25 7.33 9.08
CA ILE A 17 -0.85 7.35 9.55
C ILE A 17 -0.09 8.61 9.12
N ASN A 18 -0.81 9.66 8.69
CA ASN A 18 -0.24 10.94 8.21
C ASN A 18 0.69 10.80 6.98
N CYS A 19 0.46 9.79 6.14
CA CYS A 19 1.17 9.59 4.89
C CYS A 19 0.19 9.62 3.71
N PRO A 20 -0.46 10.77 3.39
CA PRO A 20 -1.51 10.81 2.39
C PRO A 20 -0.97 10.53 0.99
N ILE A 21 -1.30 9.35 0.44
CA ILE A 21 -1.02 8.97 -0.95
C ILE A 21 -2.34 8.81 -1.69
N GLY A 22 -2.52 9.55 -2.78
CA GLY A 22 -3.73 9.48 -3.58
C GLY A 22 -3.88 8.17 -4.37
N GLN A 23 -5.13 7.80 -4.68
CA GLN A 23 -5.44 6.59 -5.45
C GLN A 23 -4.67 6.50 -6.77
N SER A 24 -4.60 7.60 -7.53
CA SER A 24 -3.88 7.66 -8.81
C SER A 24 -2.41 7.29 -8.67
N THR A 25 -1.76 7.74 -7.59
CA THR A 25 -0.37 7.41 -7.28
C THR A 25 -0.23 5.93 -6.93
N ILE A 26 -1.11 5.38 -6.09
CA ILE A 26 -1.11 3.95 -5.76
C ILE A 26 -1.27 3.11 -7.04
N TYR A 27 -2.20 3.47 -7.93
CA TYR A 27 -2.34 2.77 -9.21
C TYR A 27 -1.09 2.88 -10.09
N GLY A 28 -0.39 4.01 -10.05
CA GLY A 28 0.92 4.19 -10.69
C GLY A 28 1.96 3.22 -10.13
N LEU A 29 2.12 3.21 -8.80
CA LEU A 29 3.06 2.33 -8.09
C LEU A 29 2.75 0.84 -8.33
N MET A 30 1.48 0.47 -8.40
CA MET A 30 1.07 -0.89 -8.74
C MET A 30 1.42 -1.28 -10.18
N ARG A 31 1.44 -0.32 -11.12
CA ARG A 31 1.84 -0.59 -12.51
C ARG A 31 3.35 -0.80 -12.62
N THR A 32 4.13 -0.11 -11.79
CA THR A 32 5.59 -0.21 -11.75
C THR A 32 6.09 -1.26 -10.75
N ASP A 33 5.19 -2.02 -10.13
CA ASP A 33 5.49 -3.00 -9.08
C ASP A 33 6.29 -2.41 -7.90
N SER A 34 6.13 -1.10 -7.66
CA SER A 34 6.89 -0.33 -6.66
C SER A 34 6.19 -0.25 -5.30
N ILE A 35 4.99 -0.82 -5.16
CA ILE A 35 4.25 -0.94 -3.91
C ILE A 35 3.86 -2.40 -3.71
N PRO A 36 3.97 -2.98 -2.51
CA PRO A 36 3.57 -4.36 -2.27
C PRO A 36 2.05 -4.51 -2.38
N PHE A 37 1.58 -5.43 -3.22
CA PHE A 37 0.16 -5.78 -3.33
C PHE A 37 -0.02 -7.26 -3.66
N ASN A 38 -1.19 -7.80 -3.31
CA ASN A 38 -1.57 -9.17 -3.57
C ASN A 38 -2.85 -9.25 -4.41
N ARG A 39 -2.87 -10.15 -5.40
CA ARG A 39 -4.05 -10.46 -6.22
C ARG A 39 -4.35 -11.95 -6.21
N PRO A 40 -4.99 -12.47 -5.15
CA PRO A 40 -5.27 -13.91 -5.04
C PRO A 40 -6.33 -14.39 -6.04
N ALA A 41 -7.14 -13.48 -6.59
CA ALA A 41 -8.17 -13.80 -7.57
C ALA A 41 -8.40 -12.62 -8.53
N PRO A 42 -8.97 -12.87 -9.73
CA PRO A 42 -9.39 -11.80 -10.62
C PRO A 42 -10.29 -10.79 -9.90
N ARG A 43 -9.99 -9.50 -10.02
CA ARG A 43 -10.69 -8.37 -9.35
C ARG A 43 -10.55 -8.31 -7.83
N VAL A 44 -9.78 -9.19 -7.20
CA VAL A 44 -9.45 -9.07 -5.77
C VAL A 44 -8.08 -8.45 -5.63
N LEU A 45 -8.04 -7.28 -4.98
CA LEU A 45 -6.81 -6.58 -4.63
C LEU A 45 -6.71 -6.49 -3.11
N LEU A 46 -5.60 -6.94 -2.57
CA LEU A 46 -5.30 -6.93 -1.15
C LEU A 46 -3.96 -6.25 -0.93
N PHE A 47 -3.87 -5.51 0.16
CA PHE A 47 -2.63 -4.95 0.67
C PHE A 47 -2.43 -5.49 2.08
N ASP A 48 -1.26 -6.06 2.36
CA ASP A 48 -0.86 -6.34 3.73
C ASP A 48 -0.23 -5.08 4.30
N LEU A 49 -0.78 -4.55 5.38
CA LEU A 49 -0.29 -3.33 5.99
C LEU A 49 1.11 -3.54 6.60
N ASP A 50 1.49 -4.77 6.93
CA ASP A 50 2.84 -5.08 7.40
C ASP A 50 3.88 -4.86 6.28
N ASP A 51 3.57 -5.37 5.08
CA ASP A 51 4.38 -5.12 3.89
C ASP A 51 4.38 -3.64 3.51
N ILE A 52 3.23 -2.95 3.62
CA ILE A 52 3.13 -1.51 3.37
C ILE A 52 3.94 -0.71 4.37
N ASP A 53 3.86 -1.01 5.67
CA ASP A 53 4.64 -0.34 6.70
C ASP A 53 6.14 -0.57 6.49
N SER A 54 6.54 -1.79 6.11
CA SER A 54 7.93 -2.10 5.75
C SER A 54 8.37 -1.34 4.50
N TRP A 55 7.50 -1.20 3.50
CA TRP A 55 7.77 -0.44 2.29
C TRP A 55 7.93 1.07 2.59
N LEU A 56 7.05 1.63 3.43
CA LEU A 56 7.16 3.03 3.89
C LEU A 56 8.39 3.26 4.77
N GLY A 57 8.71 2.30 5.64
CA GLY A 57 9.86 2.35 6.54
C GLY A 57 11.20 2.10 5.86
N GLY A 58 11.20 1.67 4.59
CA GLY A 58 12.41 1.43 3.78
C GLY A 58 13.26 2.67 3.51
N GLU A 59 12.75 3.87 3.82
CA GLU A 59 13.48 5.16 3.74
C GLU A 59 13.74 5.82 5.11
N LEU A 60 13.47 5.14 6.24
CA LEU A 60 13.71 5.67 7.60
C LEU A 60 14.82 4.93 8.38
N ASN A 61 15.67 4.18 7.68
CA ASN A 61 16.91 3.64 8.23
C ASN A 61 18.12 4.21 7.48
N GLU A 62 18.44 5.47 7.71
CA GLU A 62 19.80 5.98 7.59
C GLU A 62 20.27 6.52 8.94
N HIS A 63 21.14 5.70 9.55
CA HIS A 63 22.33 5.99 10.36
C HIS A 63 22.53 7.35 11.05
#